data_AF-A0A098TGV0-F1
#
_entry.id   AF-A0A098TGV0-F1
#
_cell.length_a   1.000
_cell.length_b   1.000
_cell.length_c   1.000
_cell.angle_alpha   90.00
_cell.angle_beta   90.00
_cell.angle_gamma   90.00
#
_symmetry.space_group_name_H-M   'P 1'
#
loop_
_entity.id
_entity.type
_entity.pdbx_description
1 polymer ?
#
loop_
_entity_poly.entity_id
_entity_poly.type
_entity_poly.pdbx_seq_one_letter_code
_entity_poly.pdbx_strand_id
1 'polypeptide(L)' 'MTTRRRSPPPPEIVTLETQNELDRLAMVMMQLDMALALAREKRLIEVEAHLEAALEEARSVRQSLLN' A
#
# COMPACT_ATOMS: atom_id res chain seq x y z
N MET A 1 -38.14 -24.14 -0.70
CA MET A 1 -36.92 -24.06 -1.53
C MET A 1 -35.87 -23.29 -0.74
N THR A 2 -34.81 -23.96 -0.27
CA THR A 2 -33.80 -23.38 0.63
C THR A 2 -32.79 -22.54 -0.16
N THR A 3 -32.71 -21.25 0.17
CA THR A 3 -31.69 -20.32 -0.33
C THR A 3 -30.31 -20.75 0.15
N ARG A 4 -29.47 -21.29 -0.75
CA ARG A 4 -28.05 -21.54 -0.49
C ARG A 4 -27.37 -20.20 -0.20
N ARG A 5 -27.08 -19.91 1.07
CA ARG A 5 -26.12 -18.87 1.46
C ARG A 5 -24.79 -19.24 0.81
N ARG A 6 -24.41 -18.53 -0.25
CA ARG A 6 -23.04 -18.55 -0.76
C ARG A 6 -22.17 -17.93 0.32
N SER A 7 -21.45 -18.78 1.06
CA SER A 7 -20.32 -18.33 1.87
C SER A 7 -19.36 -17.54 0.95
N PRO A 8 -18.91 -16.35 1.34
CA PRO A 8 -17.86 -15.66 0.61
C PRO A 8 -16.63 -16.58 0.53
N PRO A 9 -15.91 -16.59 -0.60
CA PRO A 9 -14.69 -17.37 -0.71
C PRO A 9 -13.74 -16.98 0.43
N PRO A 10 -12.97 -17.95 0.97
CA PRO A 10 -12.02 -17.66 2.03
C PRO A 10 -11.05 -16.57 1.53
N PRO A 11 -10.65 -15.62 2.39
CA PRO A 11 -9.68 -14.60 2.01
C PRO A 11 -8.41 -15.32 1.54
N GLU A 12 -7.99 -14.99 0.33
CA GLU A 12 -6.76 -15.51 -0.24
C GLU A 12 -5.61 -15.02 0.65
N ILE A 13 -4.89 -15.96 1.27
CA ILE A 13 -3.79 -15.64 2.16
C ILE A 13 -2.63 -15.18 1.25
N VAL A 14 -2.51 -13.87 1.08
CA VAL A 14 -1.40 -13.26 0.35
C VAL A 14 -0.16 -13.41 1.23
N THR A 15 0.68 -14.39 0.91
CA THR A 15 1.96 -14.63 1.58
C THR A 15 3.06 -13.83 0.88
N LEU A 16 4.15 -13.49 1.60
CA LEU A 16 5.31 -12.82 1.00
C LEU A 16 5.85 -13.58 -0.23
N GLU A 17 5.74 -14.91 -0.25
CA GLU A 17 6.17 -15.76 -1.39
C GLU A 17 5.30 -15.58 -2.65
N THR A 18 4.06 -15.14 -2.49
CA THR A 18 3.12 -14.90 -3.60
C THR A 18 3.11 -13.47 -4.11
N GLN A 19 3.76 -12.53 -3.41
CA GLN A 19 3.80 -11.12 -3.78
C GLN A 19 4.99 -10.81 -4.67
N ASN A 20 4.70 -10.28 -5.86
CA ASN A 20 5.73 -9.71 -6.71
C ASN A 20 6.26 -8.40 -6.09
N GLU A 21 7.45 -7.98 -6.50
CA GLU A 21 8.08 -6.73 -6.03
C GLU A 21 7.16 -5.52 -6.25
N LEU A 22 6.36 -5.52 -7.33
CA LEU A 22 5.35 -4.50 -7.60
C LEU A 22 4.21 -4.48 -6.57
N ASP A 23 3.75 -5.64 -6.10
CA ASP A 23 2.68 -5.73 -5.09
C ASP A 23 3.19 -5.22 -3.74
N ARG A 24 4.42 -5.59 -3.39
CA ARG A 24 5.10 -5.10 -2.17
C ARG A 24 5.29 -3.59 -2.23
N LEU A 25 5.71 -3.08 -3.38
CA LEU A 25 5.88 -1.64 -3.59
C LEU A 25 4.54 -0.89 -3.50
N ALA A 26 3.47 -1.45 -4.06
CA ALA A 26 2.13 -0.88 -3.95
C ALA A 26 1.66 -0.81 -2.48
N MET A 27 1.93 -1.84 -1.68
CA MET A 27 1.66 -1.82 -0.25
C MET A 27 2.44 -0.72 0.48
N VAL A 28 3.73 -0.59 0.19
CA VAL A 28 4.58 0.45 0.81
C VAL A 28 4.07 1.85 0.46
N MET A 29 3.71 2.09 -0.80
CA MET A 29 3.13 3.38 -1.22
C MET A 29 1.83 3.69 -0.48
N MET A 30 0.93 2.72 -0.34
CA MET A 30 -0.33 2.90 0.40
C MET A 30 -0.08 3.18 1.90
N GLN A 31 0.89 2.51 2.51
CA GLN A 31 1.28 2.76 3.90
C GLN A 31 1.88 4.15 4.09
N LEU A 32 2.70 4.63 3.14
CA LEU A 32 3.26 5.97 3.14
C LEU A 32 2.17 7.04 2.96
N ASP A 33 1.20 6.83 2.07
CA ASP A 33 0.05 7.73 1.91
C ASP A 33 -0.77 7.84 3.20
N MET A 34 -1.00 6.70 3.88
CA MET A 34 -1.70 6.70 5.17
C MET A 34 -0.89 7.41 6.26
N ALA A 35 0.42 7.18 6.32
CA ALA A 35 1.30 7.86 7.26
C ALA A 35 1.32 9.38 7.01
N LEU A 36 1.29 9.81 5.74
CA LEU A 36 1.26 11.22 5.36
C LEU A 36 -0.05 11.89 5.77
N ALA A 37 -1.18 11.20 5.57
CA ALA A 37 -2.48 11.69 6.04
C ALA A 37 -2.49 11.91 7.56
N LEU A 38 -1.92 10.95 8.33
CA LEU A 38 -1.79 11.06 9.78
C LEU A 38 -0.81 12.17 10.21
N ALA A 39 0.29 12.35 9.49
CA ALA A 39 1.25 13.42 9.75
C ALA A 39 0.61 14.80 9.55
N ARG A 40 -0.17 14.99 8.47
CA ARG A 40 -0.94 16.20 8.18
C ARG A 40 -2.00 16.50 9.23
N GLU A 41 -2.73 15.47 9.67
CA GLU A 41 -3.72 15.61 10.74
C GLU A 41 -3.07 16.10 12.05
N LYS A 42 -1.87 15.60 12.36
CA LYS A 42 -1.11 15.96 13.56
C LYS A 42 -0.20 17.17 13.41
N ARG A 43 -0.17 17.81 12.23
CA ARG A 43 0.70 18.95 11.87
C ARG A 43 2.18 18.67 12.10
N LEU A 44 2.63 17.45 11.77
CA LEU A 44 4.02 17.04 11.88
C LEU A 44 4.80 17.41 10.62
N ILE A 45 5.06 18.71 10.44
CA ILE A 45 5.59 19.30 9.21
C ILE A 45 6.91 18.65 8.74
N GLU A 46 7.84 18.36 9.67
CA GLU A 46 9.10 17.69 9.32
C GLU A 46 8.87 16.27 8.81
N VAL A 47 7.91 15.55 9.39
CA VAL A 47 7.55 14.19 8.99
C VAL A 47 6.82 14.18 7.66
N GLU A 48 6.00 15.20 7.37
CA GLU A 48 5.35 15.36 6.06
C GLU A 48 6.37 15.42 4.93
N ALA A 49 7.41 16.27 5.06
CA ALA A 49 8.46 16.39 4.05
C ALA A 49 9.22 15.09 3.81
N HIS A 50 9.52 14.34 4.89
CA HIS A 50 10.16 13.03 4.77
C HIS A 50 9.27 11.98 4.09
N LEU A 51 7.97 11.98 4.39
CA LEU A 51 7.01 11.05 3.78
C LEU A 51 6.74 11.38 2.31
N GLU A 52 6.69 12.66 1.95
CA GLU A 52 6.58 13.09 0.55
C GLU A 52 7.81 12.69 -0.27
N ALA A 53 9.02 12.85 0.28
CA ALA A 53 10.25 12.39 -0.37
C ALA A 53 10.27 10.87 -0.56
N ALA A 54 9.86 10.11 0.47
CA ALA A 54 9.78 8.64 0.40
C ALA A 54 8.74 8.16 -0.63
N LEU A 55 7.60 8.87 -0.77
CA LEU A 55 6.60 8.57 -1.80
C LEU A 55 7.14 8.81 -3.21
N GLU A 56 7.92 9.86 -3.42
CA GLU A 56 8.51 10.18 -4.72
C GLU A 56 9.58 9.15 -5.10
N GLU A 57 10.40 8.70 -4.15
CA GLU A 57 11.34 7.59 -4.37
C GLU A 57 10.60 6.29 -4.71
N ALA A 58 9.54 5.94 -3.97
CA ALA A 58 8.74 4.76 -4.26
C ALA A 58 8.09 4.81 -5.67
N ARG A 59 7.66 6.00 -6.13
CA ARG A 59 7.17 6.21 -7.50
C ARG A 59 8.28 6.01 -8.53
N SER A 60 9.48 6.51 -8.27
CA SER A 60 10.65 6.32 -9.14
C SER A 60 11.01 4.84 -9.28
N VAL A 61 11.07 4.10 -8.18
CA VAL A 61 11.29 2.64 -8.19
C VAL A 61 10.19 1.93 -8.96
N ARG A 62 8.92 2.31 -8.77
CA ARG A 62 7.80 1.73 -9.51
C ARG A 62 7.95 1.93 -11.01
N GLN A 63 8.35 3.13 -11.43
CA GLN A 63 8.59 3.43 -12.83
C GLN A 63 9.76 2.62 -13.40
N SER A 64 10.83 2.42 -12.61
CA SER A 64 11.96 1.57 -13.02
C SER A 64 11.61 0.09 -13.13
N LEU A 65 10.63 -0.40 -12.37
CA LEU A 65 10.18 -1.81 -12.45
C LEU A 65 9.18 -2.05 -13.57
N LEU A 66 8.54 -1.00 -14.08
CA LEU A 66 7.56 -1.06 -15.17
C LEU A 66 8.19 -0.85 -16.57
N ASN A 67 9.39 -0.29 -16.62
CA ASN A 67 10.18 -0.05 -17.84
C ASN A 67 11.21 -1.16 -18.05
#